data_AF-A0A3D2PRR1-F1
#
_entry.id   AF-A0A3D2PRR1-F1
#
_cell.length_a   1.000
_cell.length_b   1.000
_cell.length_c   1.000
_cell.angle_alpha   90.00
_cell.angle_beta   90.00
_cell.angle_gamma   90.00
#
_symmetry.space_group_name_H-M   'P 1'
#
loop_
_entity.id
_entity.type
_entity.pdbx_description
1 polymer ?
#
loop_
_entity_poly.entity_id
_entity_poly.type
_entity_poly.pdbx_seq_one_letter_code
_entity_poly.pdbx_strand_id
1 'polypeptide(L)'
;PRMQLYIDYAAEIYGVYLKYIAKEDIQVYSIDEAFLDVTDYLHLYQMTAVELGRKIMQDILATTKIPAACGVGTNLYLAKVALDIMAKHETDRIAYLDEARYREKLWKHKPLTDFWRV
;
A
#
# COMPACT_ATOMS: atom_id res chain seq x y z
N PRO A 1 27.08 -3.42 0.64
CA PRO A 1 25.63 -3.39 0.33
C PRO A 1 25.43 -3.56 -1.19
N ARG A 2 24.37 -4.25 -1.65
CA ARG A 2 24.09 -4.47 -3.09
C ARG A 2 23.05 -3.46 -3.59
N MET A 3 23.36 -2.16 -3.49
CA MET A 3 22.36 -1.09 -3.74
C MET A 3 21.75 -1.14 -5.13
N GLN A 4 22.54 -1.45 -6.17
CA GLN A 4 22.03 -1.57 -7.53
C GLN A 4 20.92 -2.63 -7.62
N LEU A 5 21.13 -3.80 -6.99
CA LEU A 5 20.14 -4.87 -6.99
C LEU A 5 18.80 -4.43 -6.36
N TYR A 6 18.83 -3.62 -5.30
CA TYR A 6 17.61 -3.09 -4.69
C TYR A 6 16.89 -2.09 -5.59
N ILE A 7 17.64 -1.27 -6.33
CA ILE A 7 17.09 -0.34 -7.32
C ILE A 7 16.43 -1.12 -8.47
N ASP A 8 17.07 -2.20 -8.92
CA ASP A 8 16.55 -3.04 -10.00
C ASP A 8 15.20 -3.68 -9.59
N TYR A 9 15.12 -4.22 -8.37
CA TYR A 9 13.85 -4.73 -7.82
C TYR A 9 12.80 -3.65 -7.63
N ALA A 10 13.16 -2.46 -7.16
CA ALA A 10 12.23 -1.34 -7.02
C ALA A 10 11.64 -0.93 -8.38
N ALA A 11 12.46 -0.90 -9.43
CA ALA A 11 12.01 -0.63 -10.80
C ALA A 11 11.09 -1.75 -11.33
N GLU A 12 11.38 -3.01 -11.02
CA GLU A 12 10.53 -4.15 -11.40
C GLU A 12 9.15 -4.10 -10.71
N ILE A 13 9.13 -3.80 -9.41
CA ILE A 13 7.89 -3.59 -8.64
C ILE A 13 7.11 -2.40 -9.20
N TYR A 14 7.78 -1.30 -9.52
CA TYR A 14 7.14 -0.15 -10.18
C TYR A 14 6.53 -0.52 -11.53
N GLY A 15 7.21 -1.37 -12.30
CA GLY A 15 6.69 -1.95 -13.53
C GLY A 15 5.41 -2.75 -13.33
N VAL A 16 5.24 -3.42 -12.18
CA VAL A 16 3.96 -4.07 -11.81
C VAL A 16 2.86 -3.03 -11.59
N TYR A 17 3.13 -1.93 -10.86
CA TYR A 17 2.13 -0.88 -10.65
C TYR A 17 1.60 -0.30 -11.97
N LEU A 18 2.49 -0.06 -12.94
CA LEU A 18 2.15 0.48 -14.26
C LEU A 18 1.24 -0.43 -15.09
N LYS A 19 1.09 -1.72 -14.74
CA LYS A 19 0.10 -2.61 -15.37
C LYS A 19 -1.34 -2.24 -14.96
N TYR A 20 -1.51 -1.54 -13.83
CA TYR A 20 -2.81 -1.27 -13.20
C TYR A 20 -3.15 0.22 -13.13
N ILE A 21 -2.17 1.05 -12.79
CA ILE A 21 -2.36 2.47 -12.48
C ILE A 21 -1.49 3.31 -13.41
N ALA A 22 -2.05 4.39 -13.95
CA ALA A 22 -1.29 5.33 -14.77
C ALA A 22 -0.18 5.99 -13.93
N LYS A 23 0.91 6.38 -14.58
CA LYS A 23 2.09 6.94 -13.92
C LYS A 23 1.73 8.18 -13.09
N GLU A 24 0.82 9.00 -13.59
CA GLU A 24 0.40 10.27 -13.00
C GLU A 24 -0.32 10.07 -11.66
N ASP A 25 -0.90 8.88 -11.45
CA ASP A 25 -1.64 8.51 -10.24
C ASP A 25 -0.79 7.67 -9.25
N ILE A 26 0.53 7.56 -9.51
CA ILE A 26 1.48 6.87 -8.64
C ILE A 26 2.48 7.87 -8.05
N GLN A 27 2.43 8.04 -6.74
CA GLN A 27 3.41 8.83 -5.99
C GLN A 27 4.40 7.92 -5.27
N VAL A 28 5.62 7.85 -5.78
CA VAL A 28 6.73 7.16 -5.11
C VAL A 28 7.10 7.92 -3.82
N TYR A 29 7.17 7.21 -2.70
CA TYR A 29 7.51 7.77 -1.38
C TYR A 29 8.94 7.39 -0.97
N SER A 30 9.34 6.14 -1.23
CA SER A 30 10.69 5.61 -1.01
C SER A 30 11.01 4.53 -2.05
N ILE A 31 12.16 3.86 -1.91
CA ILE A 31 12.55 2.75 -2.80
C ILE A 31 11.59 1.55 -2.72
N ASP A 32 10.87 1.40 -1.61
CA ASP A 32 10.01 0.26 -1.29
C ASP A 32 8.55 0.65 -0.98
N GLU A 33 8.22 1.95 -1.04
CA GLU A 33 6.87 2.46 -0.75
C GLU A 33 6.38 3.44 -1.83
N ALA A 34 5.13 3.27 -2.24
CA ALA A 34 4.43 4.18 -3.15
C ALA A 34 2.96 4.32 -2.73
N PHE A 35 2.38 5.48 -3.00
CA PHE A 35 0.95 5.72 -2.94
C PHE A 35 0.35 5.63 -4.34
N LEU A 36 -0.80 4.96 -4.45
CA LEU A 36 -1.52 4.77 -5.70
C LEU A 36 -2.92 5.38 -5.50
N ASP A 37 -3.29 6.37 -6.30
CA ASP A 37 -4.69 6.80 -6.39
C ASP A 37 -5.43 5.81 -7.29
N VAL A 38 -6.36 5.07 -6.69
CA VAL A 38 -7.09 3.99 -7.36
C VAL A 38 -8.53 4.36 -7.66
N THR A 39 -8.96 5.58 -7.33
CA THR A 39 -10.37 5.99 -7.30
C THR A 39 -11.12 5.64 -8.58
N ASP A 40 -10.62 6.07 -9.74
CA ASP A 40 -11.25 5.83 -11.04
C ASP A 40 -11.06 4.38 -11.54
N TYR A 41 -10.04 3.70 -11.04
CA TYR A 41 -9.68 2.33 -11.41
C TYR A 41 -10.58 1.28 -10.75
N LEU A 42 -11.19 1.59 -9.60
CA LEU A 42 -12.11 0.68 -8.91
C LEU A 42 -13.30 0.33 -9.80
N HIS A 43 -13.88 1.35 -10.45
CA HIS A 43 -14.98 1.14 -11.40
C HIS A 43 -14.49 0.45 -12.68
N LEU A 44 -13.32 0.81 -13.21
CA LEU A 44 -12.76 0.17 -14.40
C LEU A 44 -12.58 -1.34 -14.21
N TYR A 45 -12.04 -1.75 -13.07
CA TYR A 45 -11.77 -3.16 -12.76
C TYR A 45 -12.95 -3.89 -12.11
N GLN A 46 -14.02 -3.18 -11.75
CA GLN A 46 -15.16 -3.71 -10.99
C GLN A 46 -14.68 -4.39 -9.69
N MET A 47 -13.78 -3.72 -8.98
CA MET A 47 -13.14 -4.21 -7.75
C MET A 47 -13.24 -3.17 -6.65
N THR A 48 -13.34 -3.63 -5.41
CA THR A 48 -13.06 -2.80 -4.23
C THR A 48 -11.57 -2.47 -4.16
N ALA A 49 -11.21 -1.41 -3.44
CA ALA A 49 -9.80 -1.03 -3.25
C ALA A 49 -8.97 -2.12 -2.56
N VAL A 50 -9.59 -2.90 -1.66
CA VAL A 50 -8.93 -4.06 -1.02
C VAL A 50 -8.69 -5.19 -2.01
N GLU A 51 -9.65 -5.48 -2.91
CA GLU A 51 -9.46 -6.50 -3.95
C GLU A 51 -8.39 -6.09 -4.96
N LEU A 52 -8.39 -4.84 -5.40
CA LEU A 52 -7.36 -4.32 -6.29
C LEU A 52 -5.98 -4.32 -5.63
N GLY A 53 -5.88 -3.88 -4.37
CA GLY A 53 -4.65 -3.94 -3.58
C GLY A 53 -4.11 -5.36 -3.46
N ARG A 54 -4.98 -6.34 -3.13
CA ARG A 54 -4.61 -7.76 -3.06
C ARG A 54 -4.14 -8.30 -4.41
N LYS A 55 -4.80 -7.91 -5.51
CA LYS A 55 -4.39 -8.31 -6.87
C LYS A 55 -2.99 -7.79 -7.21
N ILE A 56 -2.70 -6.53 -6.92
CA ILE A 56 -1.38 -5.93 -7.14
C ILE A 56 -0.32 -6.62 -6.28
N MET A 57 -0.60 -6.86 -4.99
CA MET A 57 0.31 -7.59 -4.09
C MET A 57 0.65 -9.01 -4.60
N GLN A 58 -0.36 -9.73 -5.13
CA GLN A 58 -0.16 -11.05 -5.70
C GLN A 58 0.70 -11.02 -6.97
N ASP A 59 0.53 -10.01 -7.83
CA ASP A 59 1.35 -9.84 -9.04
C ASP A 59 2.81 -9.47 -8.68
N ILE A 60 3.01 -8.61 -7.68
CA ILE A 60 4.36 -8.32 -7.14
C ILE A 60 5.03 -9.61 -6.66
N LEU A 61 4.32 -10.40 -5.85
CA LEU A 61 4.84 -11.67 -5.34
C LEU A 61 5.12 -12.66 -6.47
N ALA A 62 4.23 -12.76 -7.47
CA ALA A 62 4.41 -13.66 -8.60
C ALA A 62 5.62 -13.27 -9.45
N THR A 63 5.80 -11.97 -9.71
CA THR A 63 6.86 -11.39 -10.54
C THR A 63 8.21 -11.43 -9.84
N THR A 64 8.29 -10.87 -8.62
CA THR A 64 9.57 -10.59 -7.94
C THR A 64 9.92 -11.58 -6.83
N LYS A 65 8.95 -12.40 -6.40
CA LYS A 65 9.02 -13.25 -5.19
C LYS A 65 9.16 -12.47 -3.87
N ILE A 66 8.95 -11.16 -3.89
CA ILE A 66 8.98 -10.29 -2.71
C ILE A 66 7.55 -10.11 -2.18
N PRO A 67 7.29 -10.38 -0.90
CA PRO A 67 5.96 -10.20 -0.32
C PRO A 67 5.74 -8.74 0.09
N ALA A 68 4.72 -8.10 -0.47
CA ALA A 68 4.30 -6.74 -0.12
C ALA A 68 3.29 -6.72 1.05
N ALA A 69 3.01 -5.52 1.56
CA ALA A 69 1.85 -5.22 2.40
C ALA A 69 1.13 -4.00 1.81
N CYS A 70 -0.18 -3.86 2.04
CA CYS A 70 -0.98 -2.78 1.48
C CYS A 70 -1.87 -2.13 2.55
N GLY A 71 -1.76 -0.81 2.69
CA GLY A 71 -2.71 -0.01 3.44
C GLY A 71 -3.65 0.71 2.49
N VAL A 72 -4.95 0.57 2.71
CA VAL A 72 -5.99 1.26 1.94
C VAL A 72 -6.66 2.28 2.84
N GLY A 73 -6.85 3.50 2.35
CA GLY A 73 -7.59 4.51 3.09
C GLY A 73 -8.18 5.59 2.21
N THR A 74 -9.07 6.39 2.80
CA THR A 74 -9.78 7.49 2.10
C THR A 74 -8.88 8.71 1.82
N ASN A 75 -7.65 8.70 2.33
CA ASN A 75 -6.60 9.69 2.05
C ASN A 75 -5.21 9.08 2.32
N LEU A 76 -4.15 9.80 1.93
CA LEU A 76 -2.76 9.35 2.06
C LEU A 76 -2.37 9.01 3.51
N TYR A 77 -2.83 9.81 4.48
CA TYR A 77 -2.53 9.60 5.90
C TYR A 77 -3.11 8.28 6.40
N LEU A 78 -4.41 8.06 6.17
CA LEU A 78 -5.09 6.84 6.60
C LEU A 78 -4.56 5.60 5.87
N ALA A 79 -4.20 5.70 4.59
CA ALA A 79 -3.56 4.62 3.85
C ALA A 79 -2.20 4.24 4.47
N LYS A 80 -1.34 5.23 4.79
CA LYS A 80 -0.05 4.96 5.41
C LYS A 80 -0.18 4.39 6.82
N VAL A 81 -1.09 4.92 7.63
CA VAL A 81 -1.37 4.41 8.98
C VAL A 81 -1.94 2.99 8.92
N ALA A 82 -2.86 2.71 7.98
CA ALA A 82 -3.35 1.37 7.74
C ALA A 82 -2.22 0.40 7.39
N LEU A 83 -1.27 0.81 6.55
CA LEU A 83 -0.12 0.00 6.18
C LEU A 83 0.78 -0.29 7.39
N ASP A 84 1.18 0.76 8.12
CA ASP A 84 2.21 0.67 9.15
C ASP A 84 1.73 0.00 10.43
N ILE A 85 0.52 0.33 10.89
CA ILE A 85 0.00 -0.11 12.20
C ILE A 85 -0.86 -1.37 12.08
N MET A 86 -1.50 -1.60 10.93
CA MET A 86 -2.47 -2.69 10.79
C MET A 86 -2.01 -3.76 9.80
N ALA A 87 -1.83 -3.41 8.53
CA ALA A 87 -1.62 -4.37 7.45
C ALA A 87 -0.43 -5.31 7.70
N LYS A 88 0.67 -4.81 8.28
CA LYS A 88 1.86 -5.63 8.60
C LYS A 88 1.58 -6.76 9.62
N HIS A 89 0.49 -6.68 10.37
CA HIS A 89 0.09 -7.66 11.38
C HIS A 89 -1.08 -8.55 10.94
N GLU A 90 -1.71 -8.25 9.80
CA GLU A 90 -2.78 -9.06 9.23
C GLU A 90 -2.23 -10.25 8.46
N THR A 91 -2.97 -11.38 8.45
CA THR A 91 -2.52 -12.62 7.80
C THR A 91 -2.35 -12.46 6.29
N ASP A 92 -3.25 -11.71 5.65
CA ASP A 92 -3.19 -11.41 4.21
C ASP A 92 -2.44 -10.11 3.88
N ARG A 93 -1.82 -9.49 4.89
CA ARG A 93 -0.99 -8.28 4.81
C ARG A 93 -1.67 -7.07 4.18
N ILE A 94 -2.99 -6.96 4.29
CA ILE A 94 -3.76 -5.81 3.80
C ILE A 94 -4.71 -5.28 4.89
N ALA A 95 -4.83 -3.96 4.99
CA ALA A 95 -5.76 -3.33 5.92
C ALA A 95 -6.44 -2.11 5.30
N TYR A 96 -7.67 -1.84 5.74
CA TYR A 96 -8.45 -0.67 5.33
C TYR A 96 -8.77 0.24 6.50
N LEU A 97 -8.64 1.55 6.29
CA LEU A 97 -8.92 2.56 7.29
C LEU A 97 -9.62 3.79 6.69
N ASP A 98 -10.77 4.13 7.29
CA ASP A 98 -11.43 5.42 7.15
C ASP A 98 -11.44 6.15 8.50
N GLU A 99 -12.01 7.35 8.54
CA GLU A 99 -12.07 8.18 9.75
C GLU A 99 -12.88 7.54 10.90
N ALA A 100 -13.87 6.69 10.58
CA ALA A 100 -14.67 5.99 11.57
C ALA A 100 -13.85 4.86 12.21
N ARG A 101 -13.23 4.01 11.39
CA ARG A 101 -12.36 2.91 11.82
C ARG A 101 -11.09 3.40 12.51
N TYR A 102 -10.54 4.54 12.07
CA TYR A 102 -9.41 5.19 12.76
C TYR A 102 -9.77 5.49 14.22
N ARG A 103 -10.94 6.10 14.44
CA ARG A 103 -11.44 6.41 15.79
C ARG A 103 -11.76 5.15 16.60
N GLU A 104 -12.33 4.13 15.96
CA GLU A 104 -12.66 2.89 16.65
C GLU A 104 -11.41 2.11 17.08
N LYS A 105 -10.44 1.97 16.16
CA LYS A 105 -9.31 1.05 16.32
C LYS A 105 -8.08 1.70 16.93
N LEU A 106 -7.80 2.97 16.62
CA LEU A 106 -6.50 3.60 16.89
C LEU A 106 -6.54 4.74 17.90
N TRP A 107 -7.70 5.16 18.39
CA TRP A 107 -7.82 6.31 19.31
C TRP A 107 -7.08 6.14 20.64
N LYS A 108 -6.87 4.90 21.07
CA LYS A 108 -6.13 4.55 22.29
C LYS A 108 -4.77 3.90 21.97
N HIS A 109 -4.36 3.88 20.70
CA HIS A 109 -3.12 3.25 20.28
C HIS A 109 -1.91 3.90 20.95
N LYS A 110 -0.94 3.06 21.34
CA LYS A 110 0.33 3.49 21.90
C LYS A 110 1.43 2.55 21.41
N PRO A 111 2.65 3.07 21.15
CA PRO A 111 3.05 4.49 21.30
C PRO A 111 2.53 5.41 20.18
N LEU A 112 2.55 6.73 20.42
CA LEU A 112 2.16 7.72 19.41
C LEU A 112 3.15 7.80 18.23
N THR A 113 4.39 7.37 18.42
CA THR A 113 5.45 7.33 17.41
C THR A 113 5.20 6.30 16.30
N ASP A 114 4.19 5.45 16.45
CA ASP A 114 3.79 4.51 15.39
C ASP A 114 2.99 5.22 14.28
N PHE A 115 2.42 6.39 14.57
CA PHE A 115 1.67 7.16 13.58
C PHE A 115 2.61 7.87 12.62
N TRP A 116 2.29 7.82 11.33
CA TRP A 116 3.08 8.49 10.32
C TRP A 116 3.20 9.99 10.61
N ARG A 117 4.45 10.49 10.61
CA ARG A 117 4.83 11.89 10.89
C ARG A 117 4.69 12.37 12.34
N VAL A 118 4.61 11.46 13.32
CA VAL A 118 4.64 11.75 14.77
C VAL A 118 5.91 11.22 15.41
#